data_AF-A0A955YMK0-F1
#
_entry.id   AF-A0A955YMK0-F1
#
_cell.length_a   1.000
_cell.length_b   1.000
_cell.length_c   1.000
_cell.angle_alpha   90.00
_cell.angle_beta   90.00
_cell.angle_gamma   90.00
#
_symmetry.space_group_name_H-M   'P 1'
#
loop_
_entity.id
_entity.type
_entity.pdbx_description
1 polymer ?
#
loop_
_entity_poly.entity_id
_entity_poly.type
_entity_poly.pdbx_seq_one_letter_code
_entity_poly.pdbx_strand_id
1 'polypeptide(L)'
;LVAVARAALPWAALLGASVHVAGAELVNALREVWPLTPAADVAQQHLLTPRTWQDGLGAVLAFVALAPLAEEVLFRGVLFPGMTRHYGHAWFAIALSSLLFGVTHVEPVAIFYATLMGAGLALLTVRARSVVPALVAHAAHNAVPLLLPERVVRIEGLNTLAQAGYHLHPLIVLTATLSALLAARALLHSLTSPP
;
A
#
# COMPACT_ATOMS: atom_id res chain seq x y z
N LEU A 1 -0.87 -19.70 -9.93
CA LEU A 1 -0.73 -18.31 -10.44
C LEU A 1 -1.29 -18.28 -11.86
N VAL A 2 -2.27 -17.42 -12.15
CA VAL A 2 -2.72 -17.20 -13.53
C VAL A 2 -1.81 -16.15 -14.17
N ALA A 3 -1.41 -16.35 -15.42
CA ALA A 3 -0.65 -15.36 -16.18
C ALA A 3 -1.45 -14.06 -16.30
N VAL A 4 -0.83 -12.93 -16.02
CA VAL A 4 -1.46 -11.60 -16.11
C VAL A 4 -0.91 -10.86 -17.31
N ALA A 5 -1.77 -10.13 -18.02
CA ALA A 5 -1.35 -9.28 -19.13
C ALA A 5 -0.25 -8.31 -18.67
N ARG A 6 0.88 -8.27 -19.37
CA ARG A 6 2.01 -7.39 -19.02
C ARG A 6 1.60 -5.91 -18.96
N ALA A 7 0.65 -5.51 -19.79
CA ALA A 7 0.08 -4.17 -19.80
C ALA A 7 -0.61 -3.77 -18.48
N ALA A 8 -1.03 -4.72 -17.64
CA ALA A 8 -1.64 -4.44 -16.35
C ALA A 8 -0.62 -3.98 -15.28
N LEU A 9 0.63 -4.44 -15.36
CA LEU A 9 1.61 -4.21 -14.28
C LEU A 9 1.99 -2.73 -14.08
N PRO A 10 2.21 -1.92 -15.14
CA PRO A 10 2.46 -0.48 -14.97
C PRO A 10 1.28 0.24 -14.30
N TRP A 11 0.04 -0.14 -14.64
CA TRP A 11 -1.15 0.44 -14.02
C TRP A 11 -1.31 0.03 -12.56
N ALA A 12 -0.94 -1.21 -12.20
CA ALA A 12 -0.90 -1.64 -10.81
C ALA A 12 0.14 -0.84 -10.00
N ALA A 13 1.33 -0.62 -10.56
CA ALA A 13 2.37 0.19 -9.91
C ALA A 13 1.91 1.65 -9.72
N LEU A 14 1.35 2.26 -10.76
CA LEU A 14 0.81 3.62 -10.68
C LEU A 14 -0.33 3.72 -9.66
N LEU A 15 -1.24 2.74 -9.64
CA LEU A 15 -2.31 2.67 -8.65
C LEU A 15 -1.74 2.65 -7.23
N GLY A 16 -0.78 1.78 -6.94
CA GLY A 16 -0.15 1.69 -5.62
C GLY A 16 0.51 3.00 -5.17
N ALA A 17 1.30 3.61 -6.06
CA ALA A 17 1.97 4.87 -5.78
C ALA A 17 0.96 6.02 -5.56
N SER A 18 -0.08 6.11 -6.39
CA SER A 18 -1.11 7.15 -6.25
C SER A 18 -1.96 6.96 -5.00
N VAL A 19 -2.27 5.71 -4.61
CA VAL A 19 -2.97 5.42 -3.35
C VAL A 19 -2.12 5.78 -2.14
N HIS A 20 -0.79 5.61 -2.20
CA HIS A 20 0.09 6.08 -1.13
C HIS A 20 -0.05 7.58 -0.91
N VAL A 21 0.10 8.35 -2.00
CA VAL A 21 0.06 9.82 -1.94
C VAL A 21 -1.33 10.31 -1.50
N ALA A 22 -2.41 9.77 -2.07
CA ALA A 22 -3.77 10.14 -1.69
C ALA A 22 -4.08 9.72 -0.24
N GLY A 23 -3.62 8.54 0.17
CA GLY A 23 -3.84 7.96 1.49
C GLY A 23 -3.02 8.63 2.60
N ALA A 24 -1.92 9.29 2.28
CA ALA A 24 -1.11 10.01 3.26
C ALA A 24 -1.94 11.08 3.99
N GLU A 25 -2.86 11.75 3.31
CA GLU A 25 -3.74 12.73 3.97
C GLU A 25 -4.69 12.09 4.99
N LEU A 26 -5.25 10.92 4.65
CA LEU A 26 -6.05 10.15 5.60
C LEU A 26 -5.20 9.74 6.81
N VAL A 27 -3.96 9.30 6.59
CA VAL A 27 -3.03 8.95 7.66
C VAL A 27 -2.71 10.16 8.54
N ASN A 28 -2.50 11.35 7.97
CA ASN A 28 -2.25 12.58 8.74
C ASN A 28 -3.43 12.94 9.64
N ALA A 29 -4.65 12.95 9.08
CA ALA A 29 -5.86 13.21 9.85
C ALA A 29 -6.07 12.17 10.97
N LEU A 30 -5.80 10.89 10.70
CA LEU A 30 -5.89 9.85 11.72
C LEU A 30 -4.84 10.02 12.83
N ARG A 31 -3.65 10.54 12.52
CA ARG A 31 -2.59 10.80 13.51
C ARG A 31 -2.93 11.94 14.47
N GLU A 32 -3.85 12.84 14.11
CA GLU A 32 -4.36 13.85 15.05
C GLU A 32 -5.18 13.21 16.18
N VAL A 33 -5.90 12.13 15.87
CA VAL A 33 -6.75 11.41 16.82
C VAL A 33 -5.98 10.30 17.52
N TRP A 34 -5.14 9.58 16.79
CA TRP A 34 -4.31 8.47 17.25
C TRP A 34 -2.83 8.75 16.92
N PRO A 35 -2.15 9.59 17.71
CA PRO A 35 -0.74 9.88 17.49
C PRO A 35 0.10 8.60 17.63
N LEU A 36 1.16 8.50 16.85
CA LEU A 36 2.12 7.39 16.97
C LEU A 36 2.78 7.41 18.35
N THR A 37 3.08 6.21 18.86
CA THR A 37 3.96 6.09 20.01
C THR A 37 5.37 6.62 19.67
N PRO A 38 6.13 7.19 20.64
CA PRO A 38 7.48 7.67 20.36
C PRO A 38 8.41 6.59 19.78
N ALA A 39 8.23 5.34 20.20
CA ALA A 39 8.98 4.21 19.67
C ALA A 39 8.63 3.91 18.20
N ALA A 40 7.33 3.94 17.84
CA ALA A 40 6.90 3.74 16.47
C ALA A 40 7.33 4.86 15.54
N ASP A 41 7.28 6.11 15.99
CA ASP A 41 7.75 7.26 15.21
C ASP A 41 9.25 7.16 14.90
N VAL A 42 10.07 6.86 15.91
CA VAL A 42 11.51 6.65 15.74
C VAL A 42 11.80 5.46 14.81
N ALA A 43 11.07 4.34 14.97
CA ALA A 43 11.22 3.18 14.09
C ALA A 43 10.88 3.50 12.63
N GLN A 44 9.79 4.25 12.39
CA GLN A 44 9.39 4.70 11.06
C GLN A 44 10.45 5.62 10.45
N GLN A 45 10.98 6.59 11.21
CA GLN A 45 12.03 7.48 10.72
C GLN A 45 13.30 6.71 10.36
N HIS A 46 13.73 5.75 11.19
CA HIS A 46 14.89 4.91 10.87
C HIS A 46 14.73 4.10 9.59
N LEU A 47 13.53 3.56 9.34
CA LEU A 47 13.25 2.78 8.14
C LEU A 47 13.20 3.65 6.88
N LEU A 48 12.62 4.84 6.98
CA LEU A 48 12.30 5.69 5.82
C LEU A 48 13.32 6.79 5.54
N THR A 49 14.28 7.02 6.45
CA THR A 49 15.38 8.00 6.27
C THR A 49 16.75 7.32 6.26
N PRO A 50 17.04 6.45 5.27
CA PRO A 50 18.33 5.76 5.18
C PRO A 50 19.47 6.78 5.09
N ARG A 51 20.51 6.56 5.91
CA ARG A 51 21.67 7.46 6.03
C ARG A 51 22.82 7.05 5.12
N THR A 52 22.95 5.76 4.85
CA THR A 52 23.93 5.18 3.94
C THR A 52 23.26 4.51 2.75
N TRP A 53 24.04 4.19 1.71
CA TRP A 53 23.52 3.42 0.58
C TRP A 53 23.19 1.98 0.97
N GLN A 54 23.88 1.41 1.98
CA GLN A 54 23.57 0.09 2.53
C GLN A 54 22.21 0.09 3.23
N ASP A 55 21.93 1.12 4.04
CA ASP A 55 20.63 1.28 4.70
C ASP A 55 19.53 1.42 3.64
N GLY A 56 19.78 2.21 2.60
CA GLY A 56 18.83 2.40 1.50
C GLY A 56 18.56 1.11 0.74
N LEU A 57 19.61 0.36 0.38
CA LEU A 57 19.47 -0.94 -0.27
C LEU A 57 18.73 -1.94 0.63
N GLY A 58 19.06 -1.98 1.93
CA GLY A 58 18.39 -2.81 2.92
C GLY A 58 16.90 -2.47 3.04
N ALA A 59 16.56 -1.18 3.12
CA ALA A 59 15.18 -0.72 3.17
C ALA A 59 14.40 -1.11 1.90
N VAL A 60 14.98 -0.93 0.70
CA VAL A 60 14.34 -1.36 -0.54
C VAL A 60 14.12 -2.88 -0.57
N LEU A 61 15.14 -3.68 -0.24
CA LEU A 61 14.99 -5.14 -0.27
C LEU A 61 13.98 -5.63 0.76
N ALA A 62 14.03 -5.13 2.00
CA ALA A 62 13.15 -5.58 3.06
C ALA A 62 11.72 -5.02 2.93
N PHE A 63 11.56 -3.69 2.83
CA PHE A 63 10.27 -3.00 2.94
C PHE A 63 9.51 -2.89 1.60
N VAL A 64 10.23 -2.78 0.49
CA VAL A 64 9.61 -2.62 -0.84
C VAL A 64 9.44 -3.96 -1.57
N ALA A 65 10.36 -4.91 -1.37
CA ALA A 65 10.32 -6.19 -2.06
C ALA A 65 9.85 -7.35 -1.16
N LEU A 66 10.63 -7.70 -0.12
CA LEU A 66 10.41 -8.93 0.64
C LEU A 66 9.15 -8.90 1.51
N ALA A 67 8.87 -7.78 2.20
CA ALA A 67 7.67 -7.64 3.01
C ALA A 67 6.39 -7.73 2.17
N PRO A 68 6.20 -6.91 1.11
CA PRO A 68 5.04 -7.08 0.22
C PRO A 68 4.94 -8.48 -0.39
N LEU A 69 6.06 -9.11 -0.77
CA LEU A 69 6.06 -10.48 -1.28
C LEU A 69 5.53 -11.47 -0.25
N ALA A 70 6.08 -11.45 0.97
CA ALA A 70 5.67 -12.34 2.05
C ALA A 70 4.20 -12.11 2.43
N GLU A 71 3.81 -10.86 2.58
CA GLU A 71 2.46 -10.46 2.96
C GLU A 71 1.43 -10.82 1.89
N GLU A 72 1.67 -10.51 0.61
CA GLU A 72 0.71 -10.87 -0.45
C GLU A 72 0.61 -12.38 -0.65
N VAL A 73 1.72 -13.13 -0.54
CA VAL A 73 1.68 -14.59 -0.61
C VAL A 73 0.88 -15.16 0.55
N LEU A 74 1.10 -14.68 1.78
CA LEU A 74 0.38 -15.16 2.95
C LEU A 74 -1.11 -14.77 2.90
N PHE A 75 -1.42 -13.48 2.79
CA PHE A 75 -2.78 -12.99 2.92
C PHE A 75 -3.62 -13.26 1.68
N ARG A 76 -3.07 -13.08 0.47
CA ARG A 76 -3.84 -13.17 -0.79
C ARG A 76 -3.64 -14.53 -1.47
N GLY A 77 -2.48 -15.15 -1.29
CA GLY A 77 -2.18 -16.48 -1.83
C GLY A 77 -2.70 -17.64 -0.96
N VAL A 78 -2.70 -17.49 0.38
CA VAL A 78 -3.03 -18.59 1.31
C VAL A 78 -4.31 -18.31 2.10
N LEU A 79 -4.35 -17.25 2.91
CA LEU A 79 -5.45 -17.00 3.85
C LEU A 79 -6.75 -16.67 3.12
N PHE A 80 -6.76 -15.70 2.21
CA PHE A 80 -7.96 -15.31 1.46
C PHE A 80 -8.59 -16.49 0.70
N PRO A 81 -7.86 -17.28 -0.12
CA PRO A 81 -8.43 -18.45 -0.79
C PRO A 81 -8.88 -19.54 0.19
N GLY A 82 -8.14 -19.76 1.28
CA GLY A 82 -8.52 -20.72 2.34
C GLY A 82 -9.84 -20.34 3.00
N MET A 83 -10.00 -19.08 3.40
CA MET A 83 -11.23 -18.53 3.98
C MET A 83 -12.38 -18.58 2.98
N THR A 84 -12.13 -18.25 1.71
CA THR A 84 -13.16 -18.31 0.66
C THR A 84 -13.70 -19.72 0.48
N ARG A 85 -12.82 -20.73 0.48
CA ARG A 85 -13.22 -22.15 0.38
C ARG A 85 -13.94 -22.65 1.63
N HIS A 86 -13.49 -22.24 2.82
CA HIS A 86 -14.06 -22.72 4.08
C HIS A 86 -15.43 -22.11 4.38
N TYR A 87 -15.57 -20.79 4.19
CA TYR A 87 -16.80 -20.06 4.53
C TYR A 87 -17.75 -19.87 3.35
N GLY A 88 -17.32 -20.14 2.11
CA GLY A 88 -18.14 -20.02 0.91
C GLY A 88 -18.54 -18.58 0.52
N HIS A 89 -18.02 -17.55 1.21
CA HIS A 89 -18.43 -16.16 1.02
C HIS A 89 -17.22 -15.24 0.76
N ALA A 90 -17.03 -14.84 -0.50
CA ALA A 90 -15.87 -14.05 -0.92
C ALA A 90 -15.77 -12.68 -0.21
N TRP A 91 -16.89 -12.00 0.02
CA TRP A 91 -16.90 -10.71 0.73
C TRP A 91 -16.48 -10.84 2.20
N PHE A 92 -16.88 -11.92 2.85
CA PHE A 92 -16.44 -12.22 4.22
C PHE A 92 -14.94 -12.53 4.24
N ALA A 93 -14.45 -13.32 3.29
CA ALA A 93 -13.02 -13.59 3.17
C ALA A 93 -12.20 -12.32 2.89
N ILE A 94 -12.70 -11.40 2.05
CA ILE A 94 -12.09 -10.08 1.83
C ILE A 94 -12.03 -9.32 3.16
N ALA A 95 -13.16 -9.17 3.86
CA ALA A 95 -13.22 -8.41 5.10
C ALA A 95 -12.27 -8.99 6.17
N LEU A 96 -12.33 -10.31 6.40
CA LEU A 96 -11.54 -10.97 7.44
C LEU A 96 -10.05 -10.98 7.12
N SER A 97 -9.65 -11.33 5.89
CA SER A 97 -8.23 -11.32 5.51
C SER A 97 -7.63 -9.91 5.56
N SER A 98 -8.41 -8.88 5.20
CA SER A 98 -7.97 -7.49 5.25
C SER A 98 -7.84 -6.98 6.69
N LEU A 99 -8.76 -7.36 7.57
CA LEU A 99 -8.67 -7.04 9.00
C LEU A 99 -7.44 -7.69 9.63
N LEU A 100 -7.20 -8.97 9.36
CA LEU A 100 -6.02 -9.68 9.86
C LEU A 100 -4.72 -9.06 9.33
N PHE A 101 -4.70 -8.63 8.07
CA PHE A 101 -3.59 -7.89 7.49
C PHE A 101 -3.37 -6.53 8.18
N GLY A 102 -4.44 -5.82 8.52
CA GLY A 102 -4.34 -4.59 9.31
C GLY A 102 -3.73 -4.84 10.70
N VAL A 103 -4.24 -5.84 11.42
CA VAL A 103 -3.83 -6.13 12.80
C VAL A 103 -2.33 -6.44 12.93
N THR A 104 -1.66 -6.97 11.90
CA THR A 104 -0.20 -7.19 11.95
C THR A 104 0.64 -5.91 12.01
N HIS A 105 0.03 -4.74 11.78
CA HIS A 105 0.72 -3.45 11.78
C HIS A 105 0.76 -2.76 13.16
N VAL A 106 0.14 -3.36 14.19
CA VAL A 106 0.22 -3.03 15.63
C VAL A 106 -0.28 -1.64 16.06
N GLU A 107 0.06 -0.58 15.35
CA GLU A 107 -0.32 0.79 15.65
C GLU A 107 -1.73 1.12 15.13
N PRO A 108 -2.63 1.76 15.91
CA PRO A 108 -4.02 1.98 15.53
C PRO A 108 -4.24 2.62 14.15
N VAL A 109 -3.48 3.67 13.83
CA VAL A 109 -3.53 4.33 12.51
C VAL A 109 -3.11 3.38 11.40
N ALA A 110 -2.06 2.60 11.63
CA ALA A 110 -1.55 1.64 10.66
C ALA A 110 -2.53 0.48 10.48
N ILE A 111 -3.13 -0.04 11.56
CA ILE A 111 -4.17 -1.08 11.49
C ILE A 111 -5.34 -0.62 10.62
N PHE A 112 -5.85 0.59 10.87
CA PHE A 112 -6.98 1.14 10.12
C PHE A 112 -6.63 1.29 8.63
N TYR A 113 -5.52 1.98 8.32
CA TYR A 113 -5.12 2.22 6.94
C TYR A 113 -4.76 0.93 6.20
N ALA A 114 -3.98 0.03 6.82
CA ALA A 114 -3.61 -1.26 6.25
C ALA A 114 -4.83 -2.16 6.03
N THR A 115 -5.87 -2.09 6.88
CA THR A 115 -7.13 -2.81 6.63
C THR A 115 -7.80 -2.33 5.34
N LEU A 116 -7.89 -1.02 5.12
CA LEU A 116 -8.48 -0.45 3.90
C LEU A 116 -7.67 -0.79 2.65
N MET A 117 -6.35 -0.58 2.71
CA MET A 117 -5.44 -0.99 1.63
C MET A 117 -5.58 -2.48 1.36
N GLY A 118 -5.65 -3.28 2.42
CA GLY A 118 -5.71 -4.72 2.33
C GLY A 118 -6.98 -5.22 1.63
N ALA A 119 -8.09 -4.53 1.82
CA ALA A 119 -9.34 -4.79 1.10
C ALA A 119 -9.21 -4.45 -0.39
N GLY A 120 -8.56 -3.33 -0.72
CA GLY A 120 -8.22 -2.97 -2.10
C GLY A 120 -7.36 -4.04 -2.80
N LEU A 121 -6.31 -4.52 -2.14
CA LEU A 121 -5.43 -5.58 -2.65
C LEU A 121 -6.14 -6.92 -2.81
N ALA A 122 -7.03 -7.28 -1.86
CA ALA A 122 -7.86 -8.48 -1.98
C ALA A 122 -8.84 -8.37 -3.16
N LEU A 123 -9.50 -7.22 -3.34
CA LEU A 123 -10.37 -6.96 -4.49
C LEU A 123 -9.60 -7.03 -5.82
N LEU A 124 -8.39 -6.47 -5.87
CA LEU A 124 -7.54 -6.55 -7.05
C LEU A 124 -7.15 -8.01 -7.35
N THR A 125 -6.82 -8.80 -6.32
CA THR A 125 -6.50 -10.23 -6.47
C THR A 125 -7.68 -11.01 -7.04
N VAL A 126 -8.91 -10.74 -6.57
CA VAL A 126 -10.14 -11.36 -7.09
C VAL A 126 -10.30 -11.04 -8.58
N ARG A 127 -10.08 -9.78 -8.97
CA ARG A 127 -10.28 -9.29 -10.34
C ARG A 127 -9.21 -9.81 -11.29
N ALA A 128 -7.96 -9.85 -10.85
CA ALA A 128 -6.84 -10.35 -11.63
C ALA A 128 -6.74 -11.88 -11.64
N ARG A 129 -7.44 -12.57 -10.72
CA ARG A 129 -7.27 -14.01 -10.45
C ARG A 129 -5.79 -14.39 -10.20
N SER A 130 -5.03 -13.44 -9.66
CA SER A 130 -3.59 -13.53 -9.48
C SER A 130 -3.16 -12.53 -8.41
N VAL A 131 -2.18 -12.90 -7.60
CA VAL A 131 -1.60 -12.01 -6.56
C VAL A 131 -0.64 -10.99 -7.15
N VAL A 132 -0.17 -11.19 -8.39
CA VAL A 132 0.91 -10.39 -8.98
C VAL A 132 0.56 -8.89 -9.07
N PRO A 133 -0.63 -8.46 -9.53
CA PRO A 133 -0.96 -7.04 -9.56
C PRO A 133 -1.08 -6.42 -8.17
N ALA A 134 -1.59 -7.18 -7.19
CA ALA A 134 -1.63 -6.74 -5.80
C ALA A 134 -0.22 -6.56 -5.23
N LEU A 135 0.69 -7.51 -5.48
CA LEU A 135 2.10 -7.40 -5.12
C LEU A 135 2.78 -6.18 -5.72
N VAL A 136 2.56 -5.92 -7.02
CA VAL A 136 3.15 -4.76 -7.69
C VAL A 136 2.60 -3.45 -7.13
N ALA A 137 1.29 -3.36 -6.89
CA ALA A 137 0.68 -2.18 -6.28
C ALA A 137 1.18 -1.95 -4.84
N HIS A 138 1.28 -3.01 -4.04
CA HIS A 138 1.77 -2.94 -2.67
C HIS A 138 3.25 -2.54 -2.61
N ALA A 139 4.10 -3.15 -3.43
CA ALA A 139 5.50 -2.76 -3.55
C ALA A 139 5.64 -1.29 -3.99
N ALA A 140 4.88 -0.84 -4.99
CA ALA A 140 4.90 0.54 -5.43
C ALA A 140 4.43 1.52 -4.34
N HIS A 141 3.39 1.15 -3.58
CA HIS A 141 2.95 1.91 -2.41
C HIS A 141 4.09 2.10 -1.39
N ASN A 142 4.79 1.01 -1.04
CA ASN A 142 5.89 1.05 -0.07
C ASN A 142 7.15 1.75 -0.63
N ALA A 143 7.30 1.83 -1.95
CA ALA A 143 8.43 2.51 -2.57
C ALA A 143 8.35 4.03 -2.47
N VAL A 144 7.14 4.63 -2.48
CA VAL A 144 6.97 6.10 -2.55
C VAL A 144 7.76 6.86 -1.47
N PRO A 145 7.72 6.49 -0.17
CA PRO A 145 8.50 7.17 0.86
C PRO A 145 10.01 7.20 0.60
N LEU A 146 10.55 6.13 -0.01
CA LEU A 146 11.99 6.01 -0.30
C LEU A 146 12.38 6.73 -1.60
N LEU A 147 11.44 6.87 -2.54
CA LEU A 147 11.67 7.56 -3.82
C LEU A 147 11.60 9.10 -3.68
N LEU A 148 10.84 9.60 -2.70
CA LEU A 148 10.64 11.03 -2.46
C LEU A 148 11.13 11.44 -1.07
N PRO A 149 12.43 11.33 -0.75
CA PRO A 149 12.94 11.70 0.55
C PRO A 149 12.93 13.23 0.75
N GLU A 150 12.65 13.68 1.97
CA GLU A 150 12.54 15.11 2.33
C GLU A 150 13.76 15.95 1.90
N ARG A 151 14.96 15.36 1.98
CA ARG A 151 16.23 16.02 1.62
C ARG A 151 16.31 16.44 0.14
N VAL A 152 15.54 15.80 -0.74
CA VAL A 152 15.51 16.09 -2.19
C VAL A 152 14.37 17.05 -2.51
N VAL A 153 13.19 16.76 -1.97
CA VAL A 153 11.99 17.59 -2.13
C VAL A 153 11.19 17.52 -0.84
N ARG A 154 10.79 18.67 -0.30
CA ARG A 154 9.94 18.73 0.88
C ARG A 154 8.48 18.86 0.45
N ILE A 155 7.65 17.91 0.87
CA ILE A 155 6.20 17.91 0.65
C ILE A 155 5.53 17.70 2.01
N GLU A 156 4.92 18.77 2.52
CA GLU A 156 4.22 18.77 3.80
C GLU A 156 3.10 17.72 3.81
N GLY A 157 3.04 16.92 4.87
CA GLY A 157 2.08 15.82 5.00
C GLY A 157 2.40 14.56 4.20
N LEU A 158 3.45 14.54 3.36
CA LEU A 158 3.87 13.31 2.65
C LEU A 158 5.17 12.74 3.21
N ASN A 159 6.24 13.55 3.24
CA ASN A 159 7.58 13.07 3.59
C ASN A 159 8.24 13.79 4.77
N THR A 160 7.48 14.64 5.46
CA THR A 160 7.88 15.37 6.67
C THR A 160 7.64 14.54 7.94
N LEU A 161 8.31 13.38 8.02
CA LEU A 161 8.03 12.33 9.01
C LEU A 161 8.23 12.76 10.47
N ALA A 162 9.12 13.73 10.73
CA ALA A 162 9.47 14.18 12.07
C ALA A 162 8.50 15.22 12.67
N GLN A 163 7.50 15.65 11.91
CA GLN A 163 6.62 16.75 12.29
C GLN A 163 5.16 16.32 12.16
N ALA A 164 4.51 16.09 13.30
CA ALA A 164 3.07 15.80 13.34
C ALA A 164 2.25 17.06 13.03
N GLY A 165 1.06 16.88 12.46
CA GLY A 165 0.11 17.97 12.17
C GLY A 165 0.28 18.65 10.80
N TYR A 166 1.16 18.16 9.94
CA TYR A 166 1.18 18.59 8.55
C TYR A 166 0.17 17.83 7.70
N HIS A 167 -0.49 18.57 6.82
CA HIS A 167 -1.46 18.06 5.85
C HIS A 167 -0.95 18.26 4.43
N LEU A 168 -1.37 17.37 3.55
CA LEU A 168 -1.12 17.52 2.12
C LEU A 168 -1.94 18.68 1.57
N HIS A 169 -1.34 19.42 0.65
CA HIS A 169 -2.08 20.44 -0.10
C HIS A 169 -3.28 19.79 -0.83
N PRO A 170 -4.50 20.34 -0.78
CA PRO A 170 -5.71 19.69 -1.34
C PRO A 170 -5.59 19.31 -2.82
N LEU A 171 -4.88 20.10 -3.62
CA LEU A 171 -4.62 19.77 -5.03
C LEU A 171 -3.75 18.52 -5.23
N ILE A 172 -2.80 18.25 -4.32
CA ILE A 172 -2.00 17.02 -4.36
C ILE A 172 -2.91 15.82 -4.06
N VAL A 173 -3.77 15.92 -3.06
CA VAL A 173 -4.74 14.87 -2.71
C VAL A 173 -5.69 14.61 -3.88
N LEU A 174 -6.24 15.67 -4.48
CA LEU A 174 -7.14 15.57 -5.64
C LEU A 174 -6.46 14.90 -6.83
N THR A 175 -5.28 15.37 -7.21
CA THR A 175 -4.55 14.83 -8.37
C THR A 175 -4.10 13.39 -8.16
N ALA A 176 -3.61 13.04 -6.96
CA ALA A 176 -3.28 11.66 -6.59
C ALA A 176 -4.53 10.75 -6.62
N THR A 177 -5.66 11.24 -6.12
CA THR A 177 -6.93 10.50 -6.15
C THR A 177 -7.40 10.25 -7.58
N LEU A 178 -7.39 11.28 -8.44
CA LEU A 178 -7.73 11.14 -9.86
C LEU A 178 -6.78 10.18 -10.57
N SER A 179 -5.48 10.26 -10.29
CA SER A 179 -4.48 9.33 -10.81
C SER A 179 -4.76 7.88 -10.38
N ALA A 180 -5.09 7.65 -9.10
CA ALA A 180 -5.47 6.34 -8.59
C ALA A 180 -6.72 5.79 -9.29
N LEU A 181 -7.76 6.61 -9.49
CA LEU A 181 -8.98 6.20 -10.17
C LEU A 181 -8.74 5.85 -11.65
N LEU A 182 -7.95 6.67 -12.35
CA LEU A 182 -7.58 6.42 -13.75
C LEU A 182 -6.73 5.16 -13.88
N ALA A 183 -5.74 4.99 -13.00
CA ALA A 183 -4.90 3.80 -12.96
C ALA A 183 -5.71 2.54 -12.65
N ALA A 184 -6.63 2.59 -11.68
CA ALA A 184 -7.54 1.49 -11.38
C ALA A 184 -8.40 1.13 -12.59
N ARG A 185 -8.98 2.11 -13.28
CA ARG A 185 -9.78 1.88 -14.49
C ARG A 185 -8.95 1.23 -15.61
N ALA A 186 -7.76 1.76 -15.88
CA ALA A 186 -6.87 1.24 -16.92
C ALA A 186 -6.36 -0.17 -16.59
N LEU A 187 -6.06 -0.43 -15.31
CA LEU A 187 -5.71 -1.74 -14.79
C LEU A 187 -6.84 -2.74 -15.02
N LEU A 188 -8.06 -2.41 -14.58
CA LEU A 188 -9.22 -3.28 -14.73
C LEU A 188 -9.52 -3.58 -16.19
N HIS A 189 -9.42 -2.56 -17.06
CA HIS A 189 -9.56 -2.76 -18.50
C HIS A 189 -8.52 -3.74 -19.04
N SER A 190 -7.24 -3.57 -18.67
CA SER A 190 -6.14 -4.44 -19.08
C SER A 190 -6.27 -5.88 -18.57
N LEU A 191 -6.99 -6.11 -17.47
CA LEU A 191 -7.27 -7.44 -16.95
C LEU A 191 -8.41 -8.16 -17.69
N THR A 192 -9.28 -7.41 -18.37
CA THR A 192 -10.46 -7.96 -19.07
C THR A 192 -10.30 -8.03 -20.59
N SER A 193 -9.36 -7.29 -21.17
CA SER A 193 -9.13 -7.29 -22.62
C SER A 193 -8.44 -8.58 -23.07
N PRO A 194 -8.90 -9.21 -24.18
CA PRO A 194 -8.22 -10.37 -24.75
C PRO A 194 -6.79 -10.00 -25.22
N PRO A 195 -5.84 -10.94 -25.15
CA PRO A 195 -4.46 -10.74 -25.59
C PRO A 195 -4.33 -10.55 -27.11
#